data_AF-A0A257MZK6-F1
#
_entry.id   AF-A0A257MZK6-F1
#
_cell.length_a   1.000
_cell.length_b   1.000
_cell.length_c   1.000
_cell.angle_alpha   90.00
_cell.angle_beta   90.00
_cell.angle_gamma   90.00
#
_symmetry.space_group_name_H-M   'P 1'
#
loop_
_entity.id
_entity.type
_entity.pdbx_description
1 polymer ?
#
loop_
_entity_poly.entity_id
_entity_poly.type
_entity_poly.pdbx_seq_one_letter_code
_entity_poly.pdbx_strand_id
1 'polypeptide(L)'
;MELHQKKKLKLFLSFLVVSNTLLFLVMAYFHLLSTDPKSAVFIDFWGRFTVYSLWFIGFALYVKYVSRTSTLRWLILLIICINIPLFLLLAYFDKISNTPDMIVFVDFWGRITVYSLWFMCYEAYHKYLGYELKTKP
;
A
#
# COMPACT_ATOMS: atom_id res chain seq x y z
N MET A 1 -14.49 -14.71 -22.80
CA MET A 1 -15.13 -14.30 -21.52
C MET A 1 -15.95 -13.06 -21.76
N GLU A 2 -17.27 -13.15 -21.60
CA GLU A 2 -18.19 -12.06 -21.93
C GLU A 2 -17.95 -10.82 -21.05
N LEU A 3 -18.26 -9.63 -21.57
CA LEU A 3 -18.06 -8.34 -20.89
C LEU A 3 -18.73 -8.33 -19.50
N HIS A 4 -19.88 -8.99 -19.36
CA HIS A 4 -20.62 -9.11 -18.12
C HIS A 4 -19.90 -10.00 -17.08
N GLN A 5 -19.32 -11.12 -17.53
CA GLN A 5 -18.49 -12.00 -16.68
C GLN A 5 -17.24 -11.26 -16.18
N LYS A 6 -16.62 -10.41 -17.01
CA LYS A 6 -15.46 -9.59 -16.62
C LYS A 6 -15.79 -8.60 -15.51
N LYS A 7 -16.96 -7.95 -15.59
CA LYS A 7 -17.43 -7.01 -14.56
C LYS A 7 -17.73 -7.72 -13.24
N LYS A 8 -18.42 -8.86 -13.27
CA LYS A 8 -18.72 -9.67 -12.07
C LYS A 8 -17.45 -10.18 -11.39
N LEU A 9 -16.51 -10.74 -12.17
CA LEU A 9 -15.22 -11.21 -11.63
C LEU A 9 -14.44 -10.07 -10.98
N LYS A 10 -14.37 -8.89 -11.62
CA LYS A 10 -13.69 -7.72 -11.06
C LYS A 10 -14.32 -7.28 -9.72
N LEU A 11 -15.64 -7.25 -9.65
CA LEU A 11 -16.36 -6.85 -8.44
C LEU A 11 -16.10 -7.84 -7.30
N PHE A 12 -16.18 -9.14 -7.60
CA PHE A 12 -15.88 -10.21 -6.65
C PHE A 12 -14.43 -10.15 -6.13
N LEU A 13 -13.45 -10.02 -7.02
CA LEU A 13 -12.04 -9.90 -6.62
C LEU A 13 -11.78 -8.64 -5.79
N SER A 14 -12.40 -7.51 -6.15
CA SER A 14 -12.27 -6.27 -5.39
C SER A 14 -12.89 -6.40 -3.99
N PHE A 15 -14.08 -7.01 -3.90
CA PHE A 15 -14.74 -7.28 -2.63
C PHE A 15 -13.92 -8.22 -1.74
N LEU A 16 -13.31 -9.25 -2.33
CA LEU A 16 -12.45 -10.19 -1.61
C LEU A 16 -11.22 -9.49 -1.04
N VAL A 17 -10.54 -8.65 -1.83
CA VAL A 17 -9.39 -7.88 -1.36
C VAL A 17 -9.77 -6.91 -0.24
N VAL A 18 -10.85 -6.14 -0.42
CA VAL A 18 -11.29 -5.16 0.58
C VAL A 18 -11.71 -5.85 1.86
N SER A 19 -12.51 -6.91 1.78
CA SER A 19 -12.95 -7.67 2.95
C SER A 19 -11.76 -8.31 3.68
N ASN A 20 -10.81 -8.91 2.94
CA ASN A 20 -9.60 -9.48 3.53
C ASN A 20 -8.75 -8.43 4.23
N THR A 21 -8.62 -7.24 3.63
CA THR A 21 -7.88 -6.12 4.21
C THR A 21 -8.52 -5.62 5.50
N LEU A 22 -9.84 -5.40 5.47
CA LEU A 22 -10.58 -4.95 6.65
C LEU A 22 -10.52 -5.99 7.77
N LEU A 23 -10.66 -7.28 7.43
CA LEU A 23 -10.54 -8.36 8.41
C LEU A 23 -9.15 -8.36 9.08
N PHE A 24 -8.07 -8.29 8.28
CA PHE A 24 -6.71 -8.22 8.81
C PHE A 24 -6.51 -7.01 9.73
N LEU A 25 -6.95 -5.82 9.30
CA LEU A 25 -6.82 -4.59 10.07
C LEU A 25 -7.62 -4.60 11.37
N VAL A 26 -8.86 -5.11 11.34
CA VAL A 26 -9.71 -5.24 12.52
C VAL A 26 -9.09 -6.23 13.51
N MET A 27 -8.62 -7.38 13.02
CA MET A 27 -7.96 -8.37 13.88
C MET A 27 -6.66 -7.83 14.49
N ALA A 28 -5.87 -7.08 13.71
CA ALA A 28 -4.66 -6.43 14.20
C ALA A 28 -4.99 -5.35 15.25
N TYR A 29 -6.00 -4.50 14.99
CA TYR A 29 -6.40 -3.41 15.88
C TYR A 29 -6.96 -3.88 17.22
N PHE A 30 -7.73 -4.98 17.22
CA PHE A 30 -8.26 -5.58 18.45
C PHE A 30 -7.32 -6.62 19.07
N HIS A 31 -6.07 -6.71 18.60
CA HIS A 31 -5.05 -7.65 19.10
C HIS A 31 -5.50 -9.12 19.10
N LEU A 32 -6.32 -9.51 18.12
CA LEU A 32 -6.86 -10.87 17.96
C LEU A 32 -5.91 -11.80 17.18
N LEU A 33 -4.77 -11.29 16.73
CA LEU A 33 -3.75 -12.07 16.03
C LEU A 33 -2.89 -12.83 17.05
N SER A 34 -2.67 -14.13 16.80
CA SER A 34 -1.83 -14.98 17.67
C SER A 34 -0.39 -14.43 17.73
N THR A 35 0.17 -14.40 18.94
CA THR A 35 1.55 -14.00 19.22
C THR A 35 2.54 -15.17 19.13
N ASP A 36 2.06 -16.38 18.80
CA ASP A 36 2.91 -17.56 18.71
C ASP A 36 3.92 -17.43 17.55
N PRO A 37 5.18 -17.85 17.74
CA PRO A 37 6.22 -17.73 16.70
C PRO A 37 5.87 -18.42 15.38
N LYS A 38 5.09 -19.52 15.44
CA LYS A 38 4.62 -20.23 14.23
C LYS A 38 3.57 -19.42 13.46
N SER A 39 2.68 -18.74 14.17
CA SER A 39 1.64 -17.88 13.60
C SER A 39 2.23 -16.61 13.00
N ALA A 40 3.36 -16.12 13.53
CA ALA A 40 4.03 -14.92 13.04
C ALA A 40 4.37 -14.97 11.55
N VAL A 41 4.79 -16.12 11.02
CA VAL A 41 5.08 -16.29 9.58
C VAL A 41 3.82 -16.16 8.73
N PHE A 42 2.70 -16.73 9.21
CA PHE A 42 1.42 -16.63 8.52
C PHE A 42 0.89 -15.20 8.55
N ILE A 43 0.96 -14.54 9.70
CA ILE A 43 0.54 -13.15 9.88
C ILE A 43 1.39 -12.22 9.01
N ASP A 44 2.70 -12.44 8.93
CA ASP A 44 3.59 -11.70 8.05
C ASP A 44 3.17 -11.86 6.58
N PHE A 45 2.96 -13.10 6.13
CA PHE A 45 2.53 -13.38 4.76
C PHE A 45 1.17 -12.74 4.44
N TRP A 46 0.21 -12.85 5.36
CA TRP A 46 -1.11 -12.27 5.22
C TRP A 46 -1.06 -10.73 5.17
N GLY A 47 -0.21 -10.13 6.00
CA GLY A 47 0.07 -8.69 5.99
C GLY A 47 0.65 -8.25 4.64
N ARG A 48 1.65 -8.95 4.10
CA ARG A 48 2.22 -8.66 2.76
C ARG A 48 1.15 -8.74 1.68
N PHE A 49 0.38 -9.82 1.66
CA PHE A 49 -0.70 -10.00 0.70
C PHE A 49 -1.70 -8.85 0.75
N THR A 50 -2.05 -8.40 1.96
CA THR A 50 -2.95 -7.27 2.17
C THR A 50 -2.36 -5.97 1.66
N VAL A 51 -1.11 -5.66 2.00
CA VAL A 51 -0.42 -4.44 1.53
C VAL A 51 -0.31 -4.42 0.00
N TYR A 52 0.09 -5.52 -0.62
CA TYR A 52 0.17 -5.62 -2.08
C TYR A 52 -1.19 -5.44 -2.74
N SER A 53 -2.23 -6.05 -2.18
CA SER A 53 -3.57 -5.96 -2.74
C SER A 53 -4.14 -4.53 -2.63
N LEU A 54 -3.95 -3.88 -1.48
CA LEU A 54 -4.25 -2.46 -1.29
C LEU A 54 -3.49 -1.59 -2.27
N TRP A 55 -2.21 -1.89 -2.49
CA TRP A 55 -1.36 -1.15 -3.42
C TRP A 55 -1.91 -1.26 -4.85
N PHE A 56 -2.27 -2.46 -5.32
CA PHE A 56 -2.87 -2.64 -6.66
C PHE A 56 -4.18 -1.85 -6.82
N ILE A 57 -5.04 -1.84 -5.80
CA ILE A 57 -6.29 -1.05 -5.82
C ILE A 57 -5.97 0.45 -5.82
N GLY A 58 -5.10 0.90 -4.93
CA GLY A 58 -4.66 2.29 -4.82
C GLY A 58 -4.07 2.79 -6.14
N PHE A 59 -3.25 1.98 -6.80
CA PHE A 59 -2.70 2.28 -8.12
C PHE A 59 -3.79 2.38 -9.19
N ALA A 60 -4.71 1.42 -9.25
CA ALA A 60 -5.81 1.48 -10.21
C ALA A 60 -6.68 2.72 -10.03
N LEU A 61 -6.92 3.14 -8.78
CA LEU A 61 -7.64 4.38 -8.46
C LEU A 61 -6.83 5.62 -8.85
N TYR A 62 -5.54 5.64 -8.54
CA TYR A 62 -4.64 6.72 -8.91
C TYR A 62 -4.62 6.92 -10.43
N VAL A 63 -4.41 5.86 -11.22
CA VAL A 63 -4.40 5.93 -12.68
C VAL A 63 -5.73 6.43 -13.22
N LYS A 64 -6.85 5.93 -12.69
CA LYS A 64 -8.19 6.25 -13.20
C LYS A 64 -8.64 7.67 -12.87
N TYR A 65 -8.37 8.15 -11.65
CA TYR A 65 -8.98 9.38 -11.12
C TYR A 65 -7.97 10.50 -10.81
N VAL A 66 -6.72 10.16 -10.52
CA VAL A 66 -5.73 11.14 -10.01
C VAL A 66 -4.69 11.52 -11.06
N SER A 67 -4.29 10.59 -11.93
CA SER A 67 -3.16 10.75 -12.86
C SER A 67 -3.25 11.98 -13.76
N ARG A 68 -4.47 12.41 -14.10
CA ARG A 68 -4.75 13.56 -14.98
C ARG A 68 -4.77 14.91 -14.25
N THR A 69 -4.83 14.91 -12.92
CA THR A 69 -4.99 16.12 -12.12
C THR A 69 -3.69 16.46 -11.40
N SER A 70 -2.96 17.48 -11.90
CA SER A 70 -1.65 17.86 -11.38
C SER A 70 -1.67 18.19 -9.88
N THR A 71 -2.68 18.93 -9.41
CA THR A 71 -2.82 19.34 -8.00
C THR A 71 -3.00 18.15 -7.06
N LEU A 72 -3.87 17.21 -7.41
CA LEU A 72 -4.15 16.03 -6.58
C LEU A 72 -2.93 15.10 -6.54
N ARG A 73 -2.20 15.00 -7.65
CA ARG A 73 -0.92 14.29 -7.70
C ARG A 73 0.09 14.91 -6.74
N TRP A 74 0.28 16.24 -6.79
CA TRP A 74 1.19 16.93 -5.88
C TRP A 74 0.80 16.77 -4.41
N LEU A 75 -0.49 16.81 -4.09
CA LEU A 75 -0.98 16.55 -2.74
C LEU A 75 -0.59 15.14 -2.26
N ILE A 76 -0.82 14.11 -3.08
CA ILE A 76 -0.46 12.73 -2.75
C ILE A 76 1.05 12.59 -2.57
N LEU A 77 1.85 13.16 -3.48
CA LEU A 77 3.31 13.14 -3.38
C LEU A 77 3.77 13.78 -2.07
N LEU A 78 3.21 14.95 -1.71
CA LEU A 78 3.53 15.66 -0.48
C LEU A 78 3.16 14.84 0.76
N ILE A 79 1.98 14.21 0.78
CA ILE A 79 1.56 13.33 1.87
C ILE A 79 2.55 12.17 2.04
N ILE A 80 2.93 11.49 0.94
CA ILE A 80 3.87 10.36 1.00
C ILE A 80 5.26 10.83 1.45
N CYS A 81 5.77 11.93 0.87
CA CYS A 81 7.06 12.52 1.23
C CYS A 81 7.14 12.98 2.67
N ILE A 82 6.03 13.37 3.31
CA ILE A 82 5.98 13.71 4.73
C ILE A 82 5.83 12.45 5.60
N ASN A 83 5.02 11.48 5.16
CA ASN A 83 4.72 10.27 5.93
C ASN A 83 5.98 9.44 6.20
N ILE A 84 6.86 9.28 5.19
CA ILE A 84 8.11 8.51 5.34
C ILE A 84 9.04 9.06 6.44
N PRO A 85 9.50 10.34 6.38
CA PRO A 85 10.37 10.89 7.41
C PRO A 85 9.64 10.99 8.75
N LEU A 86 8.33 11.26 8.77
CA LEU A 86 7.55 11.26 10.01
C LEU A 86 7.56 9.88 10.67
N PHE A 87 7.29 8.81 9.91
CA PHE A 87 7.32 7.44 10.41
C PHE A 87 8.72 7.05 10.90
N LEU A 88 9.76 7.38 10.14
CA LEU A 88 11.15 7.12 10.54
C LEU A 88 11.57 7.92 11.78
N LEU A 89 11.14 9.18 11.92
CA LEU A 89 11.40 9.98 13.12
C LEU A 89 10.67 9.42 14.33
N LEU A 90 9.40 9.03 14.18
CA LEU A 90 8.64 8.40 15.25
C LEU A 90 9.29 7.08 15.69
N ALA A 91 9.82 6.30 14.74
CA ALA A 91 10.60 5.10 15.04
C ALA A 91 11.91 5.44 15.78
N TYR A 92 12.66 6.45 15.29
CA TYR A 92 13.94 6.87 15.87
C TYR A 92 13.81 7.40 17.30
N PHE A 93 12.71 8.09 17.62
CA PHE A 93 12.43 8.62 18.95
C PHE A 93 11.68 7.63 19.87
N ASP A 94 11.64 6.34 19.52
CA ASP A 94 10.91 5.29 20.25
C ASP A 94 9.44 5.67 20.56
N LYS A 95 8.81 6.46 19.68
CA LYS A 95 7.39 6.84 19.77
C LYS A 95 6.48 5.79 19.13
N ILE A 96 7.07 4.81 18.46
CA ILE A 96 6.37 3.65 17.91
C ILE A 96 6.48 2.51 18.91
N SER A 97 5.33 1.98 19.34
CA SER A 97 5.31 0.82 20.24
C SER A 97 5.84 -0.42 19.53
N ASN A 98 6.90 -1.02 20.09
CA ASN A 98 7.45 -2.30 19.65
C ASN A 98 6.89 -3.49 20.45
N THR A 99 5.76 -3.29 21.13
CA THR A 99 5.10 -4.37 21.85
C THR A 99 4.59 -5.43 20.85
N PRO A 100 4.59 -6.73 21.22
CA PRO A 100 4.22 -7.82 20.30
C PRO A 100 2.85 -7.66 19.64
N ASP A 101 1.93 -6.98 20.31
CA ASP A 101 0.57 -6.68 19.90
C ASP A 101 0.48 -5.50 18.91
N MET A 102 1.47 -4.61 18.88
CA MET A 102 1.52 -3.43 18.00
C MET A 102 2.46 -3.61 16.80
N ILE A 103 3.43 -4.51 16.90
CA ILE A 103 4.48 -4.69 15.89
C ILE A 103 3.92 -5.02 14.50
N VAL A 104 2.81 -5.77 14.43
CA VAL A 104 2.15 -6.13 13.17
C VAL A 104 1.56 -4.89 12.48
N PHE A 105 0.95 -3.99 13.25
CA PHE A 105 0.38 -2.76 12.72
C PHE A 105 1.48 -1.80 12.24
N VAL A 106 2.56 -1.70 13.01
CA VAL A 106 3.75 -0.90 12.66
C VAL A 106 4.40 -1.41 11.38
N ASP A 107 4.63 -2.72 11.27
CA ASP A 107 5.19 -3.34 10.08
C ASP A 107 4.28 -3.16 8.85
N PHE A 108 2.97 -3.32 9.03
CA PHE A 108 1.98 -3.05 7.97
C PHE A 108 2.05 -1.60 7.47
N TRP A 109 2.10 -0.62 8.39
CA TRP A 109 2.19 0.80 8.03
C TRP A 109 3.52 1.14 7.36
N GLY A 110 4.63 0.62 7.88
CA GLY A 110 5.96 0.79 7.31
C GLY A 110 6.02 0.30 5.86
N ARG A 111 5.43 -0.87 5.59
CA ARG A 111 5.36 -1.43 4.22
C ARG A 111 4.56 -0.55 3.27
N ILE A 112 3.35 -0.12 3.65
CA ILE A 112 2.54 0.79 2.81
C ILE A 112 3.34 2.04 2.46
N THR A 113 4.06 2.59 3.44
CA THR A 113 4.87 3.80 3.29
C THR A 113 6.01 3.59 2.28
N VAL A 114 6.75 2.48 2.39
CA VAL A 114 7.84 2.13 1.46
C VAL A 114 7.34 1.86 0.05
N TYR A 115 6.25 1.10 -0.11
CA TYR A 115 5.68 0.82 -1.45
C TYR A 115 5.10 2.06 -2.11
N SER A 116 4.60 3.01 -1.31
CA SER A 116 4.18 4.32 -1.80
C SER A 116 5.36 5.13 -2.35
N LEU A 117 6.51 5.12 -1.65
CA LEU A 117 7.74 5.74 -2.16
C LEU A 117 8.23 5.10 -3.45
N TRP A 118 8.34 3.77 -3.45
CA TRP A 118 8.80 3.02 -4.61
C TRP A 118 7.97 3.35 -5.86
N PHE A 119 6.65 3.51 -5.69
CA PHE A 119 5.75 3.94 -6.74
C PHE A 119 6.08 5.34 -7.29
N MET A 120 6.32 6.32 -6.41
CA MET A 120 6.69 7.68 -6.85
C MET A 120 7.97 7.67 -7.67
N CYS A 121 8.97 6.91 -7.21
CA CYS A 121 10.22 6.72 -7.93
C CYS A 121 10.00 6.05 -9.28
N TYR A 122 9.18 4.99 -9.34
CA TYR A 122 8.83 4.30 -10.58
C TYR A 122 8.11 5.22 -11.58
N GLU A 123 7.10 5.98 -11.15
CA GLU A 123 6.38 6.94 -12.00
C GLU A 123 7.27 8.06 -12.53
N ALA A 124 8.16 8.59 -11.68
CA ALA A 124 9.13 9.61 -12.08
C ALA A 124 10.11 9.03 -13.12
N TYR A 125 10.62 7.84 -12.87
CA TYR A 125 11.56 7.14 -13.76
C TYR A 125 10.92 6.75 -15.09
N HIS A 126 9.70 6.21 -15.09
CA HIS A 126 8.97 5.86 -16.32
C HIS A 126 8.70 7.10 -17.19
N LYS A 127 8.36 8.25 -16.57
CA LYS A 127 8.23 9.52 -17.31
C LYS A 127 9.55 9.99 -17.89
N TYR A 128 10.63 9.88 -17.13
CA TYR A 128 11.98 10.21 -17.60
C TYR A 128 12.36 9.38 -18.84
N LEU A 129 12.18 8.05 -18.80
CA LEU A 129 12.43 7.18 -19.94
C LEU A 129 11.50 7.46 -21.15
N GLY A 130 10.22 7.76 -20.88
CA GLY A 130 9.27 8.13 -21.93
C GLY A 130 9.57 9.48 -22.60
N TYR A 131 10.26 10.39 -21.90
CA TYR A 131 10.81 11.62 -22.47
C TYR A 131 12.06 11.32 -23.30
N GLU A 132 13.00 10.51 -22.80
CA GLU A 132 14.22 10.15 -23.55
C GLU A 132 13.91 9.42 -24.87
N LEU A 133 12.89 8.57 -24.91
CA LEU A 133 12.47 7.88 -26.14
C LEU A 133 11.81 8.79 -27.17
N LYS A 134 11.29 9.97 -26.78
CA LYS A 134 10.73 10.97 -27.69
C LYS A 134 11.74 12.00 -28.16
N THR A 135 12.87 12.13 -27.47
CA THR A 135 13.93 13.11 -27.77
C THR A 135 15.16 12.49 -28.44
N LYS A 136 15.18 11.18 -28.67
CA LYS A 136 16.15 10.59 -29.60
C LYS A 136 15.66 10.83 -31.04
N PRO A 137 16.43 11.57 -31.87
CA PRO A 137 16.11 11.77 -33.28
C PRO A 137 16.14 10.47 -34.08
#